data_AF-A0A0C2C6A3-F1
#
_entry.id   AF-A0A0C2C6A3-F1
#
_cell.length_a   1.000
_cell.length_b   1.000
_cell.length_c   1.000
_cell.angle_alpha   90.00
_cell.angle_beta   90.00
_cell.angle_gamma   90.00
#
_symmetry.space_group_name_H-M   'P 1'
#
loop_
_entity.id
_entity.type
_entity.pdbx_description
1 polymer ?
#
loop_
_entity_poly.entity_id
_entity_poly.type
_entity_poly.pdbx_seq_one_letter_code
_entity_poly.pdbx_strand_id
1 'polypeptide(L)'
;MSMHSYAPVCTQLEKPIQPCRDLCLSAKNGCESLMIKFGFRWPEQLDCGHFPAEGICVGENKTSSTPAPSRTHSSSNNLECPLTMTASMRSHFSLPLSSGTLEDCSLPCAADNQ
;
A
#
# COMPACT_ATOMS: atom_id res chain seq x y z
N MET A 1 12.43 -19.28 9.44
CA MET A 1 12.22 -18.69 8.10
C MET A 1 10.73 -18.68 7.81
N SER A 2 10.04 -17.58 8.13
CA SER A 2 8.65 -17.37 7.72
C SER A 2 8.53 -15.92 7.23
N MET A 3 8.66 -15.75 5.93
CA MET A 3 8.65 -14.45 5.25
C MET A 3 7.19 -14.08 4.93
N HIS A 4 6.70 -13.10 5.69
CA HIS A 4 5.76 -12.05 5.30
C HIS A 4 4.50 -12.45 4.52
N SER A 5 3.41 -12.67 5.26
CA SER A 5 2.08 -12.25 4.82
C SER A 5 2.16 -10.78 4.42
N TYR A 6 2.14 -10.51 3.11
CA TYR A 6 2.06 -9.17 2.55
C TYR A 6 0.80 -8.48 3.12
N ALA A 7 1.02 -7.59 4.08
CA ALA A 7 0.11 -6.62 4.70
C ALA A 7 -1.39 -6.76 4.32
N PRO A 8 -2.15 -7.68 4.94
CA PRO A 8 -3.59 -7.76 4.73
C PRO A 8 -4.28 -6.52 5.31
N VAL A 9 -5.48 -6.21 4.82
CA VAL A 9 -6.32 -5.14 5.38
C VAL A 9 -6.61 -5.45 6.86
N CYS A 10 -6.38 -4.48 7.74
CA CYS A 10 -6.76 -4.58 9.14
C CYS A 10 -8.28 -4.64 9.26
N THR A 11 -8.81 -5.83 9.56
CA THR A 11 -10.22 -6.05 9.88
C THR A 11 -10.33 -6.73 11.24
N GLN A 12 -11.46 -6.62 11.93
CA GLN A 12 -11.69 -7.27 13.23
C GLN A 12 -11.86 -8.81 13.12
N LEU A 13 -11.64 -9.39 11.94
CA LEU A 13 -11.73 -10.83 11.70
C LEU A 13 -10.45 -11.52 12.16
N GLU A 14 -10.58 -12.70 12.76
CA GLU A 14 -9.46 -13.57 13.18
C GLU A 14 -8.67 -14.15 11.99
N LYS A 15 -9.19 -14.05 10.76
CA LYS A 15 -8.51 -14.54 9.55
C LYS A 15 -8.32 -13.40 8.54
N PRO A 16 -7.11 -13.25 7.97
CA PRO A 16 -6.84 -12.27 6.94
C PRO A 16 -7.67 -12.56 5.68
N ILE A 17 -8.30 -11.52 5.13
CA ILE A 17 -9.08 -11.61 3.89
C ILE A 17 -8.09 -11.69 2.71
N GLN A 18 -8.23 -12.74 1.91
CA GLN A 18 -7.42 -12.99 0.72
C GLN A 18 -7.83 -12.11 -0.47
N PRO A 19 -6.92 -11.80 -1.42
CA PRO A 19 -7.27 -11.05 -2.62
C PRO A 19 -8.18 -11.88 -3.53
N CYS A 20 -9.05 -11.20 -4.28
CA CYS A 20 -9.87 -11.83 -5.31
C CYS A 20 -9.01 -12.25 -6.50
N ARG A 21 -9.44 -13.28 -7.22
CA ARG A 21 -8.75 -13.79 -8.41
C ARG A 21 -8.48 -12.73 -9.48
N ASP A 22 -9.46 -11.86 -9.74
CA ASP A 22 -9.34 -10.78 -10.73
C ASP A 22 -8.24 -9.78 -10.38
N LEU A 23 -8.11 -9.45 -9.10
CA LEU A 23 -7.06 -8.55 -8.61
C LEU A 23 -5.67 -9.19 -8.81
N CYS A 24 -5.54 -10.48 -8.51
CA CYS A 24 -4.30 -11.22 -8.77
C CYS A 24 -3.93 -11.22 -10.26
N LEU A 25 -4.89 -11.47 -11.15
CA LEU A 25 -4.64 -11.50 -12.59
C LEU A 25 -4.20 -10.12 -13.11
N SER A 26 -4.84 -9.05 -12.63
CA SER A 26 -4.44 -7.67 -12.95
C SER A 26 -2.99 -7.38 -12.52
N ALA A 27 -2.64 -7.73 -11.28
CA ALA A 27 -1.29 -7.58 -10.75
C ALA A 27 -0.26 -8.44 -11.53
N LYS A 28 -0.60 -9.69 -11.84
CA LYS A 28 0.26 -10.57 -12.63
C LYS A 28 0.56 -9.98 -14.00
N ASN A 29 -0.47 -9.55 -14.73
CA ASN A 29 -0.30 -8.96 -16.05
C ASN A 29 0.56 -7.68 -16.03
N GLY A 30 0.42 -6.85 -14.98
CA GLY A 30 1.19 -5.61 -14.84
C GLY A 30 2.64 -5.83 -14.37
N CYS A 31 2.88 -6.83 -13.51
CA CYS A 31 4.13 -6.93 -12.76
C CYS A 31 5.00 -8.13 -13.13
N GLU A 32 4.46 -9.19 -13.75
CA GLU A 32 5.22 -10.41 -14.06
C GLU A 32 6.41 -10.13 -14.97
N SER A 33 6.21 -9.29 -16.00
CA SER A 33 7.29 -8.89 -16.92
C SER A 33 8.43 -8.15 -16.20
N LEU A 34 8.09 -7.30 -15.23
CA LEU A 34 9.06 -6.58 -14.41
C LEU A 34 9.81 -7.54 -13.49
N MET A 35 9.10 -8.47 -12.84
CA MET A 35 9.72 -9.48 -11.98
C MET A 35 10.75 -10.30 -12.77
N ILE A 36 10.38 -10.77 -13.97
CA ILE A 36 11.26 -11.55 -14.84
C ILE A 36 12.52 -10.75 -15.21
N LYS A 37 12.37 -9.45 -15.50
CA LYS A 37 13.50 -8.57 -15.80
C LYS A 37 14.52 -8.48 -14.67
N PHE A 38 14.07 -8.58 -13.42
CA PHE A 38 14.93 -8.60 -12.24
C PHE A 38 15.33 -10.03 -11.81
N GLY A 39 15.04 -11.05 -12.62
CA GLY A 39 15.41 -12.45 -12.35
C GLY A 39 14.44 -13.18 -11.41
N PHE A 40 13.31 -12.58 -11.07
CA PHE A 40 12.27 -13.21 -10.25
C PHE A 40 11.18 -13.79 -11.15
N ARG A 41 10.80 -15.04 -10.92
CA ARG A 41 9.59 -15.61 -11.53
C ARG A 41 8.39 -15.29 -10.67
N TRP A 42 7.21 -15.29 -11.29
CA TRP A 42 5.96 -15.26 -10.54
C TRP A 42 5.91 -16.46 -9.58
N PRO A 43 5.89 -16.26 -8.26
CA PRO A 43 5.97 -17.34 -7.29
C PRO A 43 4.63 -18.08 -7.15
N GLU A 44 4.70 -19.35 -6.75
CA GLU A 44 3.51 -20.20 -6.52
C GLU A 44 2.59 -19.61 -5.44
N GLN A 45 3.15 -18.94 -4.44
CA GLN A 45 2.39 -18.26 -3.38
C GLN A 45 1.49 -17.13 -3.91
N LEU A 46 1.79 -16.60 -5.10
CA LEU A 46 0.98 -15.58 -5.78
C LEU A 46 0.23 -16.19 -6.98
N ASP A 47 0.19 -17.51 -7.15
CA ASP A 47 -0.57 -18.12 -8.22
C ASP A 47 -2.07 -17.80 -8.03
N CYS A 48 -2.66 -17.18 -9.05
CA CYS A 48 -4.06 -16.81 -9.06
C CYS A 48 -5.00 -18.02 -9.02
N GLY A 49 -4.50 -19.25 -9.13
CA GLY A 49 -5.23 -20.48 -8.82
C GLY A 49 -5.62 -20.63 -7.34
N HIS A 50 -4.89 -20.02 -6.41
CA HIS A 50 -5.17 -20.12 -4.97
C HIS A 50 -6.25 -19.14 -4.48
N PHE A 51 -6.58 -18.13 -5.29
CA PHE A 51 -7.51 -17.08 -4.89
C PHE A 51 -8.94 -17.38 -5.34
N PRO A 52 -9.94 -17.08 -4.50
CA PRO A 52 -11.34 -17.31 -4.82
C PRO A 52 -11.79 -16.38 -5.96
N ALA A 53 -12.60 -16.93 -6.88
CA ALA A 53 -13.34 -16.15 -7.86
C ALA A 53 -14.63 -15.56 -7.26
N GLU A 54 -15.25 -16.28 -6.31
CA GLU A 54 -16.51 -15.93 -5.67
C GLU A 54 -16.36 -16.04 -4.14
N GLY A 55 -16.99 -15.13 -3.37
CA GLY A 55 -16.93 -15.10 -1.90
C GLY A 55 -16.37 -13.80 -1.33
N ILE A 56 -16.06 -13.77 -0.03
CA ILE A 56 -15.46 -12.61 0.64
C ILE A 56 -13.98 -12.55 0.29
N CYS A 57 -13.60 -11.60 -0.56
CA CYS A 57 -12.22 -11.35 -0.97
C CYS A 57 -11.99 -9.85 -1.21
N VAL A 58 -10.72 -9.43 -1.25
CA VAL A 58 -10.33 -8.05 -1.54
C VAL A 58 -10.08 -7.87 -3.04
N GLY A 59 -10.87 -7.03 -3.71
CA GLY A 59 -10.78 -6.77 -5.14
C GLY A 59 -11.23 -5.35 -5.50
N GLU A 60 -10.97 -4.91 -6.73
CA GLU A 60 -11.44 -3.61 -7.20
C GLU A 60 -12.97 -3.58 -7.28
N ASN A 61 -13.58 -2.53 -6.69
CA ASN A 61 -15.00 -2.27 -6.83
C ASN A 61 -15.25 -1.69 -8.24
N LYS A 62 -15.83 -2.47 -9.16
CA LYS A 62 -16.27 -2.01 -10.50
C LYS A 62 -17.48 -1.05 -10.42
N THR A 63 -17.54 -0.13 -9.47
CA THR A 63 -18.30 1.10 -9.61
C THR A 63 -17.50 2.04 -10.50
N SER A 64 -17.88 2.10 -11.78
CA SER A 64 -17.50 3.09 -12.80
C SER A 64 -16.67 4.27 -12.28
N SER A 65 -15.41 4.35 -12.71
CA SER A 65 -14.61 5.58 -12.87
C SER A 65 -15.21 6.83 -12.24
N THR A 66 -15.12 6.92 -10.91
CA THR A 66 -15.14 8.22 -10.24
C THR A 66 -13.67 8.62 -10.14
N PRO A 67 -13.24 9.72 -10.78
CA PRO A 67 -11.89 10.22 -10.53
C PRO A 67 -11.75 10.39 -9.02
N ALA A 68 -10.60 9.95 -8.49
CA ALA A 68 -10.24 10.16 -7.08
C ALA A 68 -10.71 11.55 -6.65
N PRO A 69 -11.38 11.71 -5.50
CA PRO A 69 -11.80 13.03 -5.07
C PRO A 69 -10.53 13.86 -4.95
N SER A 70 -10.33 14.75 -5.92
CA SER A 70 -9.45 15.90 -5.82
C SER A 70 -9.90 16.59 -4.56
N ARG A 71 -9.24 16.32 -3.43
CA ARG A 71 -9.43 17.10 -2.23
C ARG A 71 -8.93 18.48 -2.60
N THR A 72 -9.86 19.37 -2.95
CA THR A 72 -9.65 20.81 -2.92
C THR A 72 -9.33 21.14 -1.47
N HIS A 73 -8.06 21.02 -1.09
CA HIS A 73 -7.57 21.51 0.18
C HIS A 73 -7.54 23.03 0.06
N SER A 74 -8.61 23.66 0.54
CA SER A 74 -8.60 25.06 0.91
C SER A 74 -7.37 25.32 1.78
N SER A 75 -6.53 26.23 1.30
CA SER A 75 -5.34 26.70 2.01
C SER A 75 -5.71 27.18 3.41
N SER A 76 -5.21 26.48 4.42
CA SER A 76 -4.94 27.03 5.74
C SER A 76 -3.58 26.51 6.15
N ASN A 77 -2.59 27.38 5.94
CA ASN A 77 -1.17 27.10 6.07
C ASN A 77 -0.77 26.99 7.54
N ASN A 78 -0.99 25.83 8.13
CA ASN A 78 -0.21 25.33 9.27
C ASN A 78 -0.24 23.80 9.22
N LEU A 79 0.62 23.23 8.38
CA LEU A 79 0.91 21.80 8.43
C LEU A 79 1.84 21.59 9.63
N GLU A 80 1.25 21.46 10.81
CA GLU A 80 1.98 21.01 11.99
C GLU A 80 2.18 19.49 11.88
N CYS A 81 3.39 18.99 12.12
CA CYS A 81 3.61 17.54 12.15
C CYS A 81 2.92 16.95 13.38
N PRO A 82 1.94 16.04 13.23
CA PRO A 82 1.30 15.40 14.38
C PRO A 82 2.36 14.61 15.17
N LEU A 83 2.27 14.62 16.51
CA LEU A 83 3.25 14.02 17.42
C LEU A 83 3.58 12.55 17.11
N THR A 84 2.65 11.83 16.48
CA THR A 84 2.83 10.43 16.07
C THR A 84 3.73 10.25 14.83
N MET A 85 4.03 11.33 14.12
CA MET A 85 4.84 11.35 12.89
C MET A 85 6.08 12.25 13.02
N THR A 86 6.28 12.86 14.20
CA THR A 86 7.47 13.65 14.49
C THR A 86 8.69 12.73 14.51
N ALA A 87 9.66 13.03 13.64
CA ALA A 87 10.92 12.33 13.57
C ALA A 87 11.85 12.78 14.70
N SER A 88 12.69 11.87 15.20
CA SER A 88 13.65 12.20 16.26
C SER A 88 14.76 13.12 15.72
N MET A 89 15.15 14.12 16.53
CA MET A 89 16.07 15.24 16.25
C MET A 89 17.51 14.90 15.80
N ARG A 90 17.82 13.63 15.49
CA ARG A 90 19.19 13.19 15.15
C ARG A 90 19.47 13.02 13.67
N SER A 91 18.47 13.20 12.81
CA SER A 91 18.65 13.09 11.38
C SER A 91 17.67 14.05 10.73
N HIS A 92 18.15 14.89 9.82
CA HIS A 92 17.34 15.86 9.09
C HIS A 92 16.31 15.11 8.22
N PHE A 93 15.17 14.76 8.81
CA PHE A 93 14.07 14.13 8.10
C PHE A 93 13.11 15.22 7.63
N SER A 94 12.91 15.27 6.32
CA SER A 94 11.95 16.17 5.70
C SER A 94 10.99 15.36 4.86
N LEU A 95 9.69 15.55 5.08
CA LEU A 95 8.67 14.96 4.22
C LEU A 95 8.32 15.91 3.09
N PRO A 96 8.63 15.57 1.82
CA PRO A 96 8.15 16.33 0.68
C PRO A 96 6.65 16.08 0.48
N LEU A 97 5.86 17.15 0.52
CA LEU A 97 4.45 17.17 0.16
C LEU A 97 4.24 18.03 -1.09
N SER A 98 3.09 17.90 -1.75
CA SER A 98 2.75 18.76 -2.89
C SER A 98 2.65 20.25 -2.52
N SER A 99 2.45 20.55 -1.23
CA SER A 99 2.30 21.90 -0.68
C SER A 99 3.57 22.45 -0.01
N GLY A 100 4.67 21.69 0.04
CA GLY A 100 5.90 22.08 0.73
C GLY A 100 6.58 20.92 1.46
N THR A 101 7.74 21.18 2.06
CA THR A 101 8.49 20.22 2.89
C THR A 101 8.22 20.44 4.36
N LEU A 102 7.93 19.36 5.08
CA LEU A 102 7.72 19.38 6.53
C LEU A 102 8.97 18.86 7.25
N GLU A 103 9.63 19.72 8.02
CA GLU A 103 10.82 19.38 8.79
C GLU A 103 10.45 18.59 10.06
N ASP A 104 11.39 17.75 10.51
CA ASP A 104 11.24 16.88 11.69
C ASP A 104 9.98 16.01 11.65
N CYS A 105 9.56 15.68 10.44
CA CYS A 105 8.43 14.79 10.18
C CYS A 105 8.95 13.66 9.31
N SER A 106 8.49 12.44 9.59
CA SER A 106 8.80 11.27 8.78
C SER A 106 7.57 10.38 8.70
N LEU A 107 7.48 9.60 7.62
CA LEU A 107 6.43 8.59 7.53
C LEU A 107 6.69 7.58 8.66
N PRO A 108 5.65 7.15 9.38
CA PRO A 108 5.81 6.16 10.44
C PRO A 108 6.53 4.95 9.83
N CYS A 109 7.54 4.42 10.54
CA CYS A 109 8.42 3.34 10.09
C CYS A 109 7.70 2.01 9.79
N ALA A 110 6.36 1.98 9.75
CA ALA A 110 5.56 0.85 9.27
C ALA A 110 5.61 0.66 7.73
N ALA A 111 6.68 1.11 7.07
CA ALA A 111 6.97 0.86 5.66
C ALA A 111 8.40 0.35 5.41
N ASP A 112 9.22 0.21 6.47
CA ASP A 112 10.58 -0.32 6.36
C ASP A 112 10.87 -1.12 7.63
N ASN A 113 10.72 -2.45 7.59
CA ASN A 113 11.15 -3.27 8.71
C ASN A 113 11.78 -4.58 8.23
N GLN A 114 12.97 -4.77 8.77
CA GLN A 114 14.05 -5.69 8.44
C GLN A 114 13.98 -6.94 9.31
#